data_AF-A0A2T7SP63-F1
#
_entry.id   AF-A0A2T7SP63-F1
#
_cell.length_a   1.000
_cell.length_b   1.000
_cell.length_c   1.000
_cell.angle_alpha   90.00
_cell.angle_beta   90.00
_cell.angle_gamma   90.00
#
_symmetry.space_group_name_H-M   'P 1'
#
loop_
_entity.id
_entity.type
_entity.pdbx_description
1 polymer ?
#
loop_
_entity_poly.entity_id
_entity_poly.type
_entity_poly.pdbx_seq_one_letter_code
_entity_poly.pdbx_strand_id
1 'polypeptide(L)'
;MTTIPVPAFLKGTSTAACATSDHDPELWHSTDPFDELTAKQICGACPLLLACQAHALDTRERLGTWGALTAGERHRLRTTDGSWLDAAGRVRLPCGTPRAYSAHHRFGETPCDVCVAGHEARVLKQRLRLLEAAHAAGGTYAGAQLHRRMGEAACGPCMAAQARYNATRPRARQRGSQAQPQAVAA
;
A
#
# COMPACT_ATOMS: atom_id res chain seq x y z
N MET A 1 -8.59 23.49 34.87
CA MET A 1 -8.57 23.50 33.40
C MET A 1 -7.14 23.77 32.97
N THR A 2 -6.41 22.74 32.57
CA THR A 2 -5.03 22.90 32.12
C THR A 2 -5.08 23.47 30.71
N THR A 3 -4.77 24.76 30.56
CA THR A 3 -4.66 25.40 29.26
C THR A 3 -3.46 24.78 28.53
N ILE A 4 -3.71 24.01 27.48
CA ILE A 4 -2.64 23.50 26.61
C ILE A 4 -2.06 24.74 25.90
N PRO A 5 -0.77 25.08 26.10
CA PRO A 5 -0.21 26.27 25.50
C PRO A 5 -0.13 26.10 23.99
N VAL A 6 -0.73 27.04 23.25
CA VAL A 6 -0.64 27.06 21.79
C VAL A 6 0.85 27.25 21.40
N PRO A 7 1.41 26.37 20.56
CA PRO A 7 2.79 26.47 20.11
C PRO A 7 3.06 27.83 19.47
N ALA A 8 4.28 28.36 19.64
CA ALA A 8 4.64 29.70 19.16
C ALA A 8 4.36 29.89 17.65
N PHE A 9 4.58 28.85 16.84
CA PHE A 9 4.33 28.89 15.39
C PHE A 9 2.84 28.99 15.01
N LEU A 10 1.92 28.75 15.95
CA LEU A 10 0.47 28.87 15.76
C LEU A 10 -0.11 30.11 16.46
N LYS A 11 0.69 30.88 17.21
CA LYS A 11 0.20 32.07 17.90
C LYS A 11 -0.12 33.16 16.89
N GLY A 12 -1.39 33.59 16.84
CA GLY A 12 -1.84 34.70 15.99
C GLY A 12 -1.93 34.38 14.50
N THR A 13 -1.87 33.11 14.10
CA THR A 13 -1.84 32.71 12.68
C THR A 13 -3.24 32.54 12.09
N SER A 14 -3.74 33.56 11.42
CA SER A 14 -4.87 33.43 10.46
C SER A 14 -4.48 32.67 9.18
N THR A 15 -3.21 32.29 9.04
CA THR A 15 -2.63 31.65 7.85
C THR A 15 -2.50 30.12 7.97
N ALA A 16 -2.80 29.54 9.15
CA ALA A 16 -2.81 28.10 9.30
C ALA A 16 -3.97 27.52 8.50
N ALA A 17 -3.68 26.68 7.51
CA ALA A 17 -4.71 26.09 6.64
C ALA A 17 -5.77 25.30 7.43
N CYS A 18 -5.40 24.72 8.59
CA CYS A 18 -6.34 24.00 9.45
C CYS A 18 -7.29 24.89 10.25
N ALA A 19 -7.00 26.20 10.35
CA ALA A 19 -7.79 27.16 11.12
C ALA A 19 -8.76 27.97 10.24
N THR A 20 -8.80 27.74 8.94
CA THR A 20 -9.81 28.33 8.05
C THR A 20 -11.18 27.74 8.38
N SER A 21 -12.24 28.55 8.24
CA SER A 21 -13.62 28.13 8.55
C SER A 21 -14.19 27.07 7.62
N ASP A 22 -13.48 26.74 6.54
CA ASP A 22 -13.96 25.86 5.47
C ASP A 22 -13.75 24.36 5.81
N HIS A 23 -13.23 24.04 6.99
CA HIS A 23 -12.89 22.69 7.39
C HIS A 23 -13.53 22.33 8.74
N ASP A 24 -14.16 21.16 8.80
CA ASP A 24 -14.64 20.58 10.05
C ASP A 24 -13.45 20.25 10.97
N PRO A 25 -13.41 20.73 12.24
CA PRO A 25 -12.36 20.38 13.18
C PRO A 25 -12.14 18.86 13.36
N GLU A 26 -13.21 18.06 13.24
CA GLU A 26 -13.11 16.60 13.37
C GLU A 26 -12.22 15.97 12.29
N LEU A 27 -12.05 16.63 11.14
CA LEU A 27 -11.16 16.18 10.06
C LEU A 27 -9.72 15.96 10.58
N TRP A 28 -9.24 16.82 11.47
CA TRP A 28 -7.87 16.75 12.00
C TRP A 28 -7.69 15.64 13.04
N HIS A 29 -8.79 15.12 13.58
CA HIS A 29 -8.83 14.11 14.62
C HIS A 29 -9.33 12.74 14.13
N SER A 30 -9.89 12.69 12.92
CA SER A 30 -10.38 11.47 12.29
C SER A 30 -9.28 10.43 12.08
N THR A 31 -9.68 9.16 12.19
CA THR A 31 -8.86 7.99 11.85
C THR A 31 -9.35 7.30 10.58
N ASP A 32 -10.33 7.87 9.89
CA ASP A 32 -10.76 7.38 8.58
C ASP A 32 -9.66 7.65 7.53
N PRO A 33 -9.27 6.67 6.70
CA PRO A 33 -8.20 6.86 5.72
C PRO A 33 -8.45 7.97 4.69
N PHE A 34 -9.71 8.26 4.33
CA PHE A 34 -10.05 9.34 3.40
C PHE A 34 -9.94 10.70 4.08
N ASP A 35 -10.38 10.81 5.33
CA ASP A 35 -10.23 12.03 6.13
C ASP A 35 -8.75 12.34 6.40
N GLU A 36 -7.96 11.34 6.81
CA GLU A 36 -6.51 11.50 7.00
C GLU A 36 -5.82 11.95 5.71
N LEU A 37 -6.22 11.39 4.55
CA LEU A 37 -5.68 11.82 3.26
C LEU A 37 -6.04 13.28 2.95
N THR A 38 -7.29 13.66 3.18
CA THR A 38 -7.81 15.02 2.96
C THR A 38 -7.09 16.02 3.88
N ALA A 39 -6.99 15.72 5.17
CA ALA A 39 -6.26 16.52 6.15
C ALA A 39 -4.80 16.72 5.73
N LYS A 40 -4.13 15.65 5.28
CA LYS A 40 -2.74 15.72 4.80
C LYS A 40 -2.58 16.58 3.56
N GLN A 41 -3.52 16.52 2.60
CA GLN A 41 -3.49 17.36 1.41
C GLN A 41 -3.60 18.84 1.77
N ILE A 42 -4.52 19.20 2.67
CA ILE A 42 -4.67 20.58 3.16
C ILE A 42 -3.41 21.02 3.90
N CYS A 43 -2.88 20.20 4.80
CA CYS A 43 -1.63 20.48 5.50
C CYS A 43 -0.44 20.64 4.53
N GLY A 44 -0.38 19.87 3.45
CA GLY A 44 0.72 19.90 2.48
C GLY A 44 0.89 21.24 1.76
N ALA A 45 -0.19 22.02 1.63
CA ALA A 45 -0.16 23.37 1.07
C ALA A 45 0.05 24.47 2.13
N CYS A 46 0.08 24.11 3.42
CA CYS A 46 0.14 25.08 4.51
C CYS A 46 1.54 25.72 4.61
N PRO A 47 1.67 27.05 4.70
CA PRO A 47 2.96 27.71 4.87
C PRO A 47 3.67 27.36 6.19
N LEU A 48 2.92 26.82 7.17
CA LEU A 48 3.44 26.41 8.47
C LEU A 48 3.79 24.91 8.52
N LEU A 49 3.76 24.20 7.39
CA LEU A 49 3.95 22.75 7.31
C LEU A 49 5.17 22.27 8.10
N LEU A 50 6.35 22.85 7.83
CA LEU A 50 7.61 22.42 8.43
C LEU A 50 7.64 22.68 9.95
N ALA A 51 7.16 23.84 10.40
CA ALA A 51 7.12 24.17 11.82
C ALA A 51 6.13 23.27 12.59
N CYS A 52 4.97 23.00 11.99
CA CYS A 52 3.96 22.10 12.54
C CYS A 52 4.46 20.66 12.62
N GLN A 53 5.14 20.20 11.57
CA GLN A 53 5.73 18.87 11.52
C GLN A 53 6.83 18.70 12.56
N ALA A 54 7.78 19.64 12.64
CA ALA A 54 8.84 19.62 13.64
C ALA A 54 8.27 19.58 15.06
N HIS A 55 7.31 20.46 15.36
CA HIS A 55 6.64 20.47 16.66
C HIS A 55 6.01 19.12 17.00
N ALA A 56 5.22 18.54 16.09
CA ALA A 56 4.52 17.29 16.36
C ALA A 56 5.46 16.09 16.53
N LEU A 57 6.63 16.12 15.91
CA LEU A 57 7.67 15.11 16.11
C LEU A 57 8.38 15.30 17.45
N ASP A 58 8.76 16.54 17.78
CA ASP A 58 9.50 16.88 19.02
C ASP A 58 8.66 16.63 20.27
N THR A 59 7.39 17.06 20.29
CA THR A 59 6.48 16.85 21.43
C THR A 59 5.87 15.45 21.46
N ARG A 60 6.12 14.64 20.42
CA ARG A 60 5.55 13.31 20.24
C ARG A 60 4.03 13.32 20.26
N GLU A 61 3.41 14.28 19.56
CA GLU A 61 1.95 14.36 19.48
C GLU A 61 1.35 13.02 19.06
N ARG A 62 0.42 12.51 19.86
CA ARG A 62 -0.04 11.11 19.77
C ARG A 62 -1.28 10.93 18.92
N LEU A 63 -2.02 12.00 18.66
CA LEU A 63 -3.33 11.96 18.02
C LEU A 63 -3.38 12.89 16.82
N GLY A 64 -4.32 12.63 15.93
CA GLY A 64 -4.65 13.48 14.81
C GLY A 64 -3.54 13.68 13.76
N THR A 65 -3.88 14.49 12.78
CA THR A 65 -3.01 14.88 11.67
C THR A 65 -2.30 16.19 11.98
N TRP A 66 -0.98 16.18 11.92
CA TRP A 66 -0.13 17.34 12.18
C TRP A 66 0.95 17.43 11.11
N GLY A 67 1.14 18.62 10.52
CA GLY A 67 2.24 18.84 9.56
C GLY A 67 2.26 17.81 8.43
N ALA A 68 1.08 17.49 7.89
CA ALA A 68 0.85 16.45 6.87
C ALA A 68 1.30 15.03 7.26
N LEU A 69 1.35 14.72 8.56
CA LEU A 69 1.63 13.38 9.08
C LEU A 69 0.50 12.91 9.99
N THR A 70 0.06 11.67 9.80
CA THR A 70 -0.86 11.01 10.74
C THR A 70 -0.13 10.59 12.02
N ALA A 71 -0.88 10.29 13.09
CA ALA A 71 -0.31 9.75 14.31
C ALA A 71 0.51 8.47 14.07
N GLY A 72 0.03 7.59 13.19
CA GLY A 72 0.72 6.36 12.81
C GLY A 72 2.00 6.60 12.02
N GLU A 73 2.01 7.60 11.14
CA GLU A 73 3.20 8.02 10.38
C GLU A 73 4.27 8.61 11.30
N ARG A 74 3.89 9.49 12.24
CA ARG A 74 4.81 10.01 13.27
C ARG A 74 5.34 8.90 14.15
N HIS A 75 4.51 7.93 14.54
CA HIS A 75 4.96 6.78 15.31
C HIS A 75 6.03 5.97 14.57
N ARG A 76 5.83 5.73 13.27
CA ARG A 76 6.80 5.00 12.43
C ARG A 76 8.17 5.67 12.40
N LEU A 77 8.23 6.99 12.25
CA LEU A 77 9.48 7.77 12.25
C LEU A 77 10.27 7.65 13.56
N ARG A 78 9.64 7.21 14.64
CA ARG A 78 10.30 6.96 15.94
C ARG A 78 10.75 5.51 16.10
N THR A 79 10.37 4.61 15.19
CA THR A 79 10.81 3.22 15.24
C THR A 79 12.22 3.10 14.68
N THR A 80 12.93 2.03 15.06
CA THR A 80 14.27 1.71 14.54
C THR A 80 14.21 1.02 13.17
N ASP A 81 13.07 1.09 12.47
CA ASP A 81 12.89 0.47 11.15
C ASP A 81 13.58 1.23 10.02
N GLY A 82 14.26 2.33 10.35
CA GLY A 82 15.02 3.16 9.42
C GLY A 82 14.14 4.05 8.54
N SER A 83 12.86 4.26 8.87
CA SER A 83 11.99 5.18 8.14
C SER A 83 12.45 6.64 8.25
N TRP A 84 12.25 7.43 7.21
CA TRP A 84 12.62 8.86 7.16
C TRP A 84 11.59 9.71 6.43
N LEU A 85 11.73 11.03 6.48
CA LEU A 85 10.93 11.98 5.70
C LEU A 85 11.68 12.39 4.43
N ASP A 86 11.01 12.32 3.28
CA ASP A 86 11.56 12.88 2.04
C ASP A 86 11.35 14.40 1.94
N ALA A 87 11.88 15.01 0.87
CA ALA A 87 11.74 16.45 0.62
C ALA A 87 10.28 16.92 0.46
N ALA A 88 9.35 16.01 0.18
CA ALA A 88 7.92 16.30 0.10
C ALA A 88 7.19 16.02 1.44
N GLY A 89 7.93 15.75 2.52
CA GLY A 89 7.37 15.48 3.85
C GLY A 89 6.64 14.13 3.96
N ARG A 90 6.87 13.18 3.03
CA ARG A 90 6.25 11.85 3.06
C ARG A 90 7.12 10.87 3.84
N VAL A 91 6.49 9.98 4.61
CA VAL A 91 7.20 8.89 5.30
C VAL A 91 7.65 7.83 4.30
N ARG A 92 8.97 7.66 4.21
CA ARG A 92 9.66 6.65 3.42
C ARG A 92 10.11 5.49 4.30
N LEU A 93 10.19 4.31 3.69
CA LEU A 93 10.67 3.08 4.32
C LEU A 93 11.92 2.61 3.58
N PRO A 94 12.88 1.96 4.26
CA PRO A 94 14.00 1.33 3.59
C PRO A 94 13.53 0.32 2.54
N CYS A 95 14.14 0.41 1.36
CA CYS A 95 13.80 -0.46 0.22
C CYS A 95 14.08 -1.94 0.55
N GLY A 96 13.40 -2.82 -0.18
CA GLY A 96 13.54 -4.28 -0.02
C GLY A 96 12.52 -4.93 0.91
N THR A 97 11.68 -4.15 1.60
CA THR A 97 10.58 -4.69 2.41
C THR A 97 9.27 -4.76 1.61
N PRO A 98 8.32 -5.67 1.94
CA PRO A 98 7.00 -5.68 1.31
C PRO A 98 6.26 -4.35 1.44
N ARG A 99 6.41 -3.70 2.60
CA ARG A 99 5.78 -2.39 2.87
C ARG A 99 6.40 -1.29 2.01
N ALA A 100 7.73 -1.29 1.83
CA ALA A 100 8.39 -0.35 0.92
C ALA A 100 7.96 -0.55 -0.53
N TYR A 101 7.84 -1.79 -1.01
CA TYR A 101 7.32 -2.08 -2.35
C TYR A 101 5.91 -1.52 -2.55
N SER A 102 4.99 -1.75 -1.61
CA SER A 102 3.64 -1.20 -1.68
C SER A 102 3.59 0.32 -1.56
N ALA A 103 4.54 0.92 -0.83
CA ALA A 103 4.61 2.36 -0.67
C ALA A 103 4.86 3.08 -2.01
N HIS A 104 5.70 2.53 -2.90
CA HIS A 104 5.89 3.09 -4.25
C HIS A 104 4.57 3.23 -5.00
N HIS A 105 3.78 2.15 -5.07
CA HIS A 105 2.47 2.18 -5.73
C HIS A 105 1.51 3.18 -5.09
N ARG A 106 1.46 3.23 -3.74
CA ARG A 106 0.64 4.20 -3.01
C ARG A 106 1.03 5.65 -3.34
N PHE A 107 2.30 5.90 -3.63
CA PHE A 107 2.80 7.23 -4.00
C PHE A 107 2.79 7.48 -5.51
N GLY A 108 2.30 6.55 -6.33
CA GLY A 108 2.30 6.68 -7.79
C GLY A 108 3.71 6.61 -8.41
N GLU A 109 4.66 6.01 -7.71
CA GLU A 109 6.04 5.88 -8.14
C GLU A 109 6.31 4.50 -8.74
N THR A 110 7.21 4.45 -9.72
CA THR A 110 7.76 3.17 -10.20
C THR A 110 8.59 2.54 -9.07
N PRO A 111 8.32 1.28 -8.67
CA PRO A 111 9.13 0.60 -7.66
C PRO A 111 10.58 0.45 -8.11
N CYS A 112 11.53 0.68 -7.19
CA CYS A 112 12.95 0.48 -7.49
C CYS A 112 13.31 -1.01 -7.61
N ASP A 113 14.46 -1.29 -8.24
CA ASP A 113 14.94 -2.66 -8.50
C ASP A 113 15.04 -3.53 -7.24
N VAL A 114 15.49 -2.96 -6.12
CA VAL A 114 15.57 -3.67 -4.83
C VAL A 114 14.19 -4.12 -4.36
N CYS A 115 13.20 -3.24 -4.48
CA CYS A 115 11.81 -3.54 -4.10
C CYS A 115 11.17 -4.55 -5.08
N VAL A 116 11.45 -4.44 -6.38
CA VAL A 116 10.98 -5.39 -7.41
C VAL A 116 11.55 -6.77 -7.15
N ALA A 117 12.88 -6.90 -7.06
CA ALA A 117 13.55 -8.17 -6.79
C ALA A 117 13.05 -8.81 -5.48
N GLY A 118 12.90 -7.99 -4.42
CA GLY A 118 12.36 -8.46 -3.14
C GLY A 118 10.89 -8.90 -3.23
N HIS A 119 10.09 -8.31 -4.12
CA HIS A 119 8.73 -8.75 -4.41
C HIS A 119 8.70 -10.07 -5.17
N GLU A 120 9.47 -10.16 -6.26
CA GLU A 120 9.57 -11.34 -7.11
C GLU A 120 10.05 -12.57 -6.32
N ALA A 121 11.10 -12.41 -5.50
CA ALA A 121 11.61 -13.48 -4.65
C ALA A 121 10.54 -14.01 -3.68
N ARG A 122 9.73 -13.13 -3.09
CA ARG A 122 8.62 -13.53 -2.20
C ARG A 122 7.50 -14.23 -2.97
N VAL A 123 7.13 -13.70 -4.13
CA VAL A 123 6.10 -14.30 -4.99
C VAL A 123 6.52 -15.70 -5.44
N LEU A 124 7.76 -15.87 -5.89
CA LEU A 124 8.30 -17.17 -6.27
C LEU A 124 8.29 -18.13 -5.08
N LYS A 125 8.84 -17.72 -3.92
CA LYS A 125 8.84 -18.53 -2.70
C LYS A 125 7.43 -18.99 -2.31
N GLN A 126 6.43 -18.10 -2.38
CA GLN A 126 5.06 -18.45 -2.10
C GLN A 126 4.47 -19.44 -3.13
N ARG A 127 4.75 -19.24 -4.42
CA ARG A 127 4.30 -20.15 -5.49
C ARG A 127 4.90 -21.54 -5.32
N LEU A 128 6.18 -21.65 -4.99
CA LEU A 128 6.85 -22.92 -4.73
C LEU A 128 6.22 -23.67 -3.55
N ARG A 129 5.94 -22.98 -2.43
CA ARG A 129 5.21 -23.56 -1.30
C ARG A 129 3.82 -24.08 -1.67
N LEU A 130 3.09 -23.33 -2.49
CA LEU A 130 1.77 -23.76 -2.96
C LEU A 130 1.84 -24.95 -3.91
N LEU A 131 2.90 -25.04 -4.74
CA LEU A 131 3.14 -26.19 -5.60
C LEU A 131 3.51 -27.43 -4.81
N GLU A 132 4.39 -27.31 -3.82
CA GLU A 132 4.74 -28.39 -2.90
C GLU A 132 3.47 -28.95 -2.23
N ALA A 133 2.63 -28.07 -1.67
CA ALA A 133 1.35 -28.48 -1.09
C ALA A 133 0.42 -29.15 -2.13
N ALA A 134 0.38 -28.64 -3.37
CA ALA A 134 -0.40 -29.23 -4.44
C ALA A 134 0.11 -30.63 -4.84
N HIS A 135 1.43 -30.84 -4.86
CA HIS A 135 2.04 -32.13 -5.18
C HIS A 135 1.81 -33.12 -4.05
N ALA A 136 1.95 -32.70 -2.79
CA ALA A 136 1.64 -33.52 -1.61
C ALA A 136 0.18 -34.00 -1.60
N ALA A 137 -0.74 -33.20 -2.15
CA ALA A 137 -2.15 -33.58 -2.34
C ALA A 137 -2.41 -34.49 -3.56
N GLY A 138 -1.38 -35.03 -4.21
CA GLY A 138 -1.53 -35.87 -5.40
C GLY A 138 -1.90 -35.07 -6.67
N GLY A 139 -1.55 -33.78 -6.71
CA GLY A 139 -1.81 -32.87 -7.83
C GLY A 139 -3.18 -32.19 -7.76
N THR A 140 -3.19 -30.87 -7.97
CA THR A 140 -4.41 -30.05 -7.91
C THR A 140 -4.57 -29.17 -9.14
N TYR A 141 -5.81 -28.73 -9.41
CA TYR A 141 -6.07 -27.73 -10.46
C TYR A 141 -5.26 -26.45 -10.22
N ALA A 142 -5.20 -25.97 -8.97
CA ALA A 142 -4.40 -24.81 -8.59
C ALA A 142 -2.91 -25.03 -8.88
N GLY A 143 -2.37 -26.22 -8.60
CA GLY A 143 -1.01 -26.61 -8.96
C GLY A 143 -0.77 -26.56 -10.48
N ALA A 144 -1.71 -27.06 -11.29
CA ALA A 144 -1.61 -26.95 -12.75
C ALA A 144 -1.61 -25.50 -13.25
N GLN A 145 -2.40 -24.63 -12.62
CA GLN A 145 -2.37 -23.19 -12.93
C GLN A 145 -1.04 -22.54 -12.55
N LEU A 146 -0.44 -22.95 -11.43
CA LEU A 146 0.83 -22.42 -10.97
C LEU A 146 1.97 -22.77 -11.92
N HIS A 147 2.07 -24.03 -12.37
CA HIS A 147 3.03 -24.45 -13.40
C HIS A 147 2.98 -23.54 -14.64
N ARG A 148 1.78 -23.29 -15.19
CA ARG A 148 1.61 -22.41 -16.36
C ARG A 148 2.06 -20.97 -16.11
N ARG A 149 1.76 -20.40 -14.92
CA ARG A 149 2.22 -19.04 -14.56
C ARG A 149 3.73 -18.95 -14.39
N MET A 150 4.39 -20.07 -14.12
CA MET A 150 5.86 -20.15 -14.03
C MET A 150 6.51 -20.53 -15.37
N GLY A 151 5.73 -20.73 -16.44
CA GLY A 151 6.25 -21.12 -17.75
C GLY A 151 6.67 -22.58 -17.84
N GLU A 152 6.27 -23.42 -16.88
CA GLU A 152 6.63 -24.82 -16.80
C GLU A 152 5.50 -25.74 -17.26
N ALA A 153 5.87 -26.88 -17.84
CA ALA A 153 4.92 -27.94 -18.13
C ALA A 153 4.37 -28.53 -16.82
N ALA A 154 3.03 -28.59 -16.69
CA ALA A 154 2.43 -29.17 -15.51
C ALA A 154 2.73 -30.67 -15.41
N CYS A 155 3.02 -31.16 -14.20
CA CYS A 155 3.20 -32.59 -13.97
C CYS A 155 1.91 -33.39 -14.20
N GLY A 156 2.05 -34.69 -14.48
CA GLY A 156 0.91 -35.60 -14.75
C GLY A 156 -0.24 -35.50 -13.74
N PRO A 157 0.01 -35.56 -12.41
CA PRO A 157 -1.05 -35.45 -11.42
C PRO A 157 -1.81 -34.12 -11.47
N CYS A 158 -1.10 -33.00 -11.62
CA CYS A 158 -1.72 -31.67 -11.77
C CYS A 158 -2.50 -31.56 -13.09
N MET A 159 -1.97 -32.08 -14.19
CA MET A 159 -2.70 -32.14 -15.48
C MET A 159 -3.99 -32.95 -15.37
N ALA A 160 -3.94 -34.12 -14.72
CA ALA A 160 -5.12 -34.94 -14.47
C ALA A 160 -6.15 -34.21 -13.60
N ALA A 161 -5.72 -33.49 -12.57
CA ALA A 161 -6.59 -32.65 -11.75
C ALA A 161 -7.25 -31.51 -12.57
N GLN A 162 -6.51 -30.90 -13.49
CA GLN A 162 -7.05 -29.91 -14.40
C GLN A 162 -8.06 -30.49 -15.38
N ALA A 163 -7.82 -31.69 -15.93
CA ALA A 163 -8.78 -32.39 -16.77
C ALA A 163 -10.09 -32.67 -16.01
N ARG A 164 -10.00 -33.16 -14.77
CA ARG A 164 -11.17 -33.37 -13.89
C ARG A 164 -11.94 -32.07 -13.65
N TYR A 165 -11.26 -30.98 -13.31
CA TYR A 165 -11.89 -29.66 -13.14
C TYR A 165 -12.58 -29.17 -14.42
N ASN A 166 -11.93 -29.33 -15.57
CA ASN A 166 -12.49 -28.90 -16.85
C ASN A 166 -13.72 -29.71 -17.28
N ALA A 167 -13.80 -30.99 -16.90
CA ALA A 167 -14.96 -31.84 -17.17
C ALA A 167 -16.20 -31.44 -16.35
N THR A 168 -15.99 -30.93 -15.13
CA THR A 168 -17.08 -30.55 -14.21
C THR A 168 -17.45 -29.07 -14.28
N ARG A 169 -16.65 -28.22 -14.95
CA ARG A 169 -16.94 -26.77 -15.03
C ARG A 169 -18.20 -26.49 -15.87
N PRO A 170 -19.10 -25.59 -15.45
CA PRO A 170 -20.32 -25.26 -16.19
C PRO A 170 -20.03 -24.71 -17.61
N ARG A 171 -20.77 -25.21 -18.62
CA ARG A 171 -20.62 -24.81 -20.04
C ARG A 171 -20.82 -23.31 -20.27
N ALA A 172 -21.67 -22.64 -19.49
CA ALA A 172 -21.88 -21.19 -19.59
C ALA A 172 -20.58 -20.37 -19.39
N ARG A 173 -19.64 -20.87 -18.58
CA ARG A 173 -18.33 -20.23 -18.36
C ARG A 173 -17.32 -20.48 -19.49
N GLN A 174 -17.55 -21.46 -20.37
CA GLN A 174 -16.64 -21.76 -21.48
C GLN A 174 -16.84 -20.83 -22.68
N ARG A 175 -18.09 -20.37 -22.93
CA ARG A 175 -18.38 -19.46 -24.06
C ARG A 175 -17.83 -18.04 -23.83
N GLY A 176 -17.77 -17.57 -22.59
CA GLY A 176 -17.26 -16.24 -22.25
C GLY A 176 -15.74 -16.05 -22.41
N SER A 177 -14.94 -17.11 -22.48
CA SER A 177 -13.47 -17.01 -22.63
C SER A 177 -12.97 -17.22 -24.07
N GLN A 178 -13.85 -17.59 -25.01
CA GLN A 178 -13.50 -17.81 -26.42
C GLN A 178 -13.79 -16.59 -27.31
N ALA A 179 -14.35 -15.50 -26.76
CA ALA A 179 -14.57 -14.25 -27.47
C ALA A 179 -13.37 -13.31 -27.29
N GLN A 180 -12.32 -13.53 -28.06
CA GLN A 180 -11.27 -12.53 -28.32
C GLN A 180 -11.28 -12.28 -29.82
N PRO A 181 -11.71 -11.09 -30.30
CA PRO A 181 -11.74 -10.84 -31.74
C PRO A 181 -10.30 -10.81 -32.27
N GLN A 182 -10.06 -11.57 -33.34
CA GLN A 182 -8.84 -11.45 -34.14
C GLN A 182 -8.84 -10.04 -34.74
N ALA A 183 -7.86 -9.23 -34.36
CA ALA A 183 -7.60 -7.95 -35.01
C ALA A 183 -7.13 -8.23 -36.44
N VAL A 184 -8.00 -7.97 -37.42
CA VAL A 184 -7.63 -7.87 -38.83
C VAL A 184 -6.99 -6.51 -39.04
N ALA A 185 -5.72 -6.54 -39.46
CA ALA A 185 -4.97 -5.36 -39.88
C ALA A 185 -5.52 -4.83 -41.21
N ALA A 186 -5.65 -3.50 -41.30
CA ALA A 186 -5.73 -2.72 -42.54
C ALA A 186 -4.97 -1.40 -42.30
#